data_AF-A0A9X5CKY1-F1
#
_entry.id   AF-A0A9X5CKY1-F1
#
_cell.length_a   1.000
_cell.length_b   1.000
_cell.length_c   1.000
_cell.angle_alpha   90.00
_cell.angle_beta   90.00
_cell.angle_gamma   90.00
#
_symmetry.space_group_name_H-M   'P 1'
#
loop_
_entity.id
_entity.type
_entity.pdbx_description
1 polymer ?
#
loop_
_entity_poly.entity_id
_entity_poly.type
_entity_poly.pdbx_seq_one_letter_code
_entity_poly.pdbx_strand_id
1 'polypeptide(L)' 'LKACESPDCHWAYYDRSPAGRGRWCSMQVCGARAKMRRYRAKQG' A
#
# COMPACT_ATOMS: atom_id res chain seq x y z
N LEU A 1 -13.84 -1.06 6.45
CA LEU A 1 -12.51 -1.33 7.05
C LEU A 1 -11.80 -2.34 6.15
N LYS A 2 -10.54 -2.08 5.76
CA LYS A 2 -9.73 -2.97 4.90
C LYS A 2 -8.37 -3.23 5.54
N ALA A 3 -7.81 -4.42 5.33
CA ALA A 3 -6.42 -4.72 5.70
C ALA A 3 -5.46 -4.13 4.67
N CYS A 4 -4.28 -3.68 5.11
CA CYS A 4 -3.22 -3.25 4.22
C CYS A 4 -2.72 -4.44 3.37
N GLU A 5 -2.51 -4.22 2.07
CA GLU A 5 -1.98 -5.25 1.15
C GLU A 5 -0.46 -5.44 1.29
N SER A 6 0.21 -4.68 2.17
CA SER A 6 1.65 -4.79 2.37
C SER A 6 1.94 -6.01 3.27
N PRO A 7 2.82 -6.94 2.84
CA PRO A 7 3.08 -8.18 3.57
C PRO A 7 3.78 -7.94 4.91
N ASP A 8 4.44 -6.80 5.05
CA ASP A 8 5.09 -6.31 6.26
C ASP A 8 4.20 -5.35 7.08
N CYS A 9 2.92 -5.17 6.71
CA CYS A 9 1.99 -4.26 7.36
C CYS A 9 0.74 -4.99 7.85
N HIS A 10 0.56 -5.05 9.17
CA HIS A 10 -0.56 -5.75 9.82
C HIS A 10 -1.68 -4.80 10.26
N TRP A 11 -1.77 -3.61 9.65
CA TRP A 11 -2.73 -2.58 10.04
C TRP A 11 -4.00 -2.63 9.19
N ALA A 12 -5.14 -2.40 9.83
CA ALA A 12 -6.40 -2.13 9.16
C ALA A 12 -6.60 -0.61 9.00
N TYR A 13 -7.27 -0.19 7.93
CA TYR A 13 -7.55 1.21 7.63
C TYR A 13 -8.92 1.41 7.00
N TYR A 14 -9.40 2.65 7.04
CA TYR A 14 -10.60 3.07 6.34
C TYR A 14 -10.24 3.59 4.95
N ASP A 15 -10.78 2.94 3.92
CA ASP A 15 -10.59 3.34 2.54
C ASP A 15 -11.41 4.60 2.25
N ARG A 16 -10.74 5.75 2.22
CA ARG A 16 -11.32 7.06 1.87
C ARG A 16 -11.20 7.38 0.38
N SER A 17 -10.77 6.41 -0.43
CA SER A 17 -10.57 6.63 -1.87
C SER A 17 -11.94 6.78 -2.56
N PRO A 18 -12.11 7.73 -3.50
CA PRO A 18 -13.40 7.96 -4.17
C PRO A 18 -13.97 6.73 -4.85
N ALA A 19 -13.09 5.86 -5.37
CA ALA A 19 -13.47 4.63 -6.05
C ALA A 19 -13.45 3.39 -5.15
N GLY A 20 -13.15 3.52 -3.86
CA GLY A 20 -13.03 2.38 -2.94
C GLY A 20 -11.94 1.37 -3.33
N ARG A 21 -10.88 1.83 -4.01
CA ARG A 21 -9.77 0.98 -4.51
C ARG A 21 -8.47 1.17 -3.74
N GLY A 22 -8.54 1.76 -2.54
CA GLY A 22 -7.38 1.86 -1.68
C GLY A 22 -6.89 0.46 -1.33
N ARG A 23 -5.57 0.25 -1.42
CA ARG A 23 -4.89 -1.02 -1.06
C ARG A 23 -3.94 -0.87 0.14
N TRP A 24 -3.66 0.38 0.53
CA TRP A 24 -2.63 0.71 1.49
C TRP A 24 -3.23 1.51 2.64
N CYS A 25 -2.78 1.23 3.87
CA CYS A 25 -3.18 2.01 5.05
C CYS A 25 -2.76 3.47 4.97
N SER A 26 -1.63 3.74 4.32
CA SER A 26 -1.16 5.07 3.98
C SER A 26 -0.40 5.01 2.66
N MET A 27 -0.71 5.94 1.75
CA MET A 27 0.01 6.09 0.50
C MET A 27 1.47 6.49 0.73
N GLN A 28 1.73 7.32 1.76
CA GLN A 28 3.07 7.80 2.09
C GLN A 28 3.97 6.70 2.68
N VAL A 29 3.39 5.72 3.39
CA VAL A 29 4.15 4.65 4.03
C VAL A 29 4.13 3.38 3.17
N CYS A 30 2.99 2.68 3.13
CA CYS A 30 2.89 1.39 2.45
C CYS A 30 2.87 1.54 0.93
N GLY A 31 2.22 2.59 0.41
CA GLY A 31 2.22 2.89 -1.02
C GLY A 31 3.62 3.21 -1.55
N ALA A 32 4.40 4.03 -0.84
CA ALA A 32 5.78 4.35 -1.19
C ALA A 32 6.69 3.11 -1.12
N ARG A 33 6.59 2.30 -0.05
CA ARG A 33 7.34 1.02 0.05
C ARG A 33 7.04 0.09 -1.12
N ALA A 34 5.77 -0.08 -1.49
CA ALA A 34 5.38 -0.91 -2.62
C ALA A 34 5.94 -0.36 -3.95
N LYS A 35 5.93 0.98 -4.14
CA LYS A 35 6.52 1.63 -5.31
C LYS A 35 8.02 1.37 -5.39
N MET A 36 8.75 1.51 -4.29
CA MET A 36 10.19 1.26 -4.23
C MET A 36 10.54 -0.22 -4.45
N ARG A 37 9.73 -1.15 -3.92
CA ARG A 37 9.91 -2.59 -4.18
C ARG A 37 9.80 -2.90 -5.67
N ARG A 38 8.77 -2.36 -6.35
CA ARG A 38 8.58 -2.49 -7.80
C ARG A 38 9.70 -1.84 -8.61
N TYR A 39 10.16 -0.66 -8.18
CA TYR A 39 11.27 0.05 -8.83
C TYR A 39 12.58 -0.74 -8.74
N ARG A 40 12.90 -1.30 -7.57
CA ARG A 40 14.08 -2.14 -7.37
C ARG A 40 14.01 -3.45 -8.16
N ALA A 41 12.84 -4.09 -8.19
CA ALA A 41 12.62 -5.32 -8.96
C ALA A 41 12.74 -5.14 -10.49
N LYS A 42 12.61 -3.91 -10.99
CA LYS A 42 12.80 -3.59 -12.42
C LYS A 42 14.23 -3.19 -12.80
N GLN A 43 15.10 -2.94 -11.82
CA GLN A 43 16.48 -2.49 -12.04
C GLN A 43 17.53 -3.58 -11.84
N GLY A 44 17.13 -4.75 -11.34
CA GLY A 44 17.94 -5.97 -11.41
C GLY A 44 17.54 -6.76 -12.65
#